data_AF-A0A7J9ZRF5-F1
#
_entry.id   AF-A0A7J9ZRF5-F1
#
_cell.length_a   1.000
_cell.length_b   1.000
_cell.length_c   1.000
_cell.angle_alpha   90.00
_cell.angle_beta   90.00
_cell.angle_gamma   90.00
#
_symmetry.space_group_name_H-M   'P 1'
#
loop_
_entity.id
_entity.type
_entity.pdbx_description
1 polymer ?
#
loop_
_entity_poly.entity_id
_entity_poly.type
_entity_poly.pdbx_seq_one_letter_code
_entity_poly.pdbx_strand_id
1 'polypeptide(L)'
;MIEVDEFVFVRTFLDETDGDARALFVIDERDYPDPGAAWDAYLEAGEEMDRMRRRGVFDSRELPAGSPRTDLPTWREYAAYGGRRPR
;
A
#
# COMPACT_ATOMS: atom_id res chain seq x y z
N MET A 1 -3.74 31.86 -10.53
CA MET A 1 -2.73 30.84 -10.19
C MET A 1 -3.40 29.51 -10.38
N ILE A 2 -2.86 28.64 -11.22
CA ILE A 2 -3.31 27.25 -11.26
C ILE A 2 -2.67 26.63 -10.02
N GLU A 3 -3.48 26.29 -9.02
CA GLU A 3 -3.04 25.42 -7.94
C GLU A 3 -2.54 24.15 -8.62
N VAL A 4 -1.24 23.91 -8.52
CA VAL A 4 -0.69 22.63 -8.93
C VAL A 4 -1.16 21.70 -7.83
N ASP A 5 -2.28 20.99 -8.06
CA ASP A 5 -2.71 19.94 -7.16
C ASP A 5 -1.54 18.98 -7.01
N GLU A 6 -0.94 18.93 -5.82
CA GLU A 6 0.12 17.97 -5.52
C GLU A 6 -0.51 16.57 -5.59
N PHE A 7 0.05 15.66 -6.38
CA PHE A 7 -0.44 14.30 -6.51
C PHE A 7 0.43 13.35 -5.69
N VAL A 8 -0.20 12.30 -5.17
CA VAL A 8 0.44 11.25 -4.38
C VAL A 8 0.06 9.88 -4.92
N PHE A 9 0.98 8.92 -4.84
CA PHE A 9 0.65 7.54 -5.16
C PHE A 9 0.16 6.78 -3.93
N VAL A 10 -0.96 6.09 -4.11
CA VAL A 10 -1.51 5.14 -3.14
C VAL A 10 -1.51 3.76 -3.78
N ARG A 11 -0.78 2.82 -3.18
CA ARG A 11 -0.65 1.43 -3.68
C ARG A 11 -1.31 0.48 -2.69
N THR A 12 -2.32 -0.24 -3.14
CA THR A 12 -3.06 -1.21 -2.31
C THR A 12 -2.69 -2.61 -2.74
N PHE A 13 -2.27 -3.46 -1.82
CA PHE A 13 -2.06 -4.88 -2.13
C PHE A 13 -3.39 -5.64 -2.06
N LEU A 14 -3.74 -6.30 -3.15
CA LEU A 14 -4.91 -7.15 -3.31
C LEU A 14 -4.44 -8.62 -3.30
N ASP A 15 -4.71 -9.35 -2.22
CA ASP A 15 -4.46 -10.79 -2.13
C ASP A 15 -5.57 -11.56 -2.84
N GLU A 16 -5.19 -12.45 -3.74
CA GLU A 16 -6.05 -13.28 -4.58
C GLU A 16 -5.86 -14.78 -4.27
N THR A 17 -5.11 -15.11 -3.23
CA THR A 17 -4.74 -16.49 -2.88
C THR A 17 -5.96 -17.40 -2.67
N ASP A 18 -7.05 -16.87 -2.10
CA ASP A 18 -8.27 -17.63 -1.79
C ASP A 18 -9.35 -17.54 -2.89
N GLY A 19 -9.02 -17.04 -4.09
CA GLY A 19 -9.94 -16.91 -5.21
C GLY A 19 -10.81 -15.64 -5.22
N ASP A 20 -10.91 -14.94 -4.08
CA ASP A 20 -11.48 -13.61 -3.97
C ASP A 20 -10.39 -12.58 -3.71
N ALA A 21 -10.33 -11.53 -4.55
CA ALA A 21 -9.40 -10.43 -4.36
C ALA A 21 -9.75 -9.62 -3.11
N ARG A 22 -8.80 -9.53 -2.17
CA ARG A 22 -8.97 -8.86 -0.89
C ARG A 22 -7.85 -7.85 -0.65
N ALA A 23 -8.24 -6.60 -0.39
CA ALA A 23 -7.28 -5.59 0.07
C ALA A 23 -6.74 -5.93 1.47
N LEU A 24 -5.42 -6.01 1.60
CA LEU A 24 -4.74 -6.34 2.86
C LEU A 24 -4.15 -5.12 3.55
N PHE A 25 -3.41 -4.30 2.81
CA PHE A 25 -2.73 -3.13 3.32
C PHE A 25 -2.55 -2.08 2.21
N VAL A 26 -2.18 -0.88 2.63
CA VAL A 26 -1.87 0.25 1.75
C VAL A 26 -0.44 0.76 1.97
N ILE A 27 0.14 1.28 0.90
CA ILE A 27 1.32 2.13 0.90
C ILE A 27 0.87 3.47 0.33
N ASP A 28 0.61 4.41 1.22
CA ASP A 28 0.26 5.78 0.89
C ASP A 28 1.53 6.63 0.98
N GLU A 29 1.92 7.28 -0.11
CA GLU A 29 3.14 8.09 -0.18
C GLU A 29 3.22 9.17 0.91
N ARG A 30 2.06 9.66 1.38
CA ARG A 30 1.96 10.67 2.45
C ARG A 30 2.41 10.16 3.82
N ASP A 31 2.59 8.86 3.99
CA ASP A 31 3.07 8.25 5.24
C ASP A 31 4.61 8.13 5.27
N TYR A 32 5.28 8.54 4.20
CA TYR A 32 6.72 8.44 4.02
C TYR A 32 7.37 9.83 3.91
N PRO A 33 8.67 9.95 4.25
CA PRO A 33 9.37 11.23 4.19
C PRO A 33 9.50 11.78 2.76
N ASP A 34 9.53 10.89 1.76
CA ASP A 34 9.67 11.22 0.35
C ASP A 34 9.16 10.07 -0.55
N PRO A 35 8.96 10.32 -1.87
CA PRO A 35 8.45 9.31 -2.79
C PRO A 35 9.37 8.08 -2.94
N GLY A 36 10.68 8.25 -2.73
CA GLY A 36 11.66 7.16 -2.78
C GLY A 36 11.47 6.19 -1.62
N ALA A 37 11.28 6.71 -0.41
CA ALA A 37 10.99 5.87 0.76
C ALA A 37 9.67 5.10 0.62
N ALA A 38 8.64 5.68 -0.01
CA ALA A 38 7.40 4.97 -0.33
C ALA A 38 7.62 3.86 -1.38
N TRP A 39 8.50 4.09 -2.36
CA TRP A 39 8.88 3.11 -3.36
C TRP A 39 9.66 1.93 -2.75
N ASP A 40 10.60 2.20 -1.85
CA ASP A 40 11.35 1.17 -1.14
C ASP A 40 10.42 0.27 -0.30
N ALA A 41 9.44 0.87 0.39
CA ALA A 41 8.42 0.12 1.11
C ALA A 41 7.54 -0.73 0.19
N TYR A 42 7.24 -0.26 -1.03
CA TYR A 42 6.51 -1.04 -2.04
C TYR A 42 7.31 -2.26 -2.50
N LEU A 43 8.62 -2.11 -2.73
CA LEU A 43 9.49 -3.23 -3.10
C LEU A 43 9.61 -4.24 -1.95
N GLU A 44 9.86 -3.76 -0.73
CA GLU A 44 9.91 -4.61 0.48
C GLU A 44 8.61 -5.41 0.65
N ALA A 45 7.46 -4.75 0.52
CA ALA A 45 6.16 -5.38 0.66
C ALA A 45 5.93 -6.45 -0.42
N GLY A 46 6.32 -6.19 -1.67
CA GLY A 46 6.26 -7.17 -2.75
C GLY A 46 7.10 -8.42 -2.46
N GLU A 47 8.36 -8.23 -2.06
CA GLU A 47 9.26 -9.34 -1.70
C GLU A 47 8.73 -10.17 -0.53
N GLU A 48 8.13 -9.53 0.48
CA GLU A 48 7.53 -10.24 1.60
C GLU A 48 6.30 -11.03 1.16
N MET A 49 5.43 -10.47 0.33
CA MET A 49 4.24 -11.18 -0.16
C MET A 49 4.62 -12.40 -0.99
N ASP A 50 5.65 -12.27 -1.83
CA ASP A 50 6.24 -13.39 -2.57
C ASP A 50 6.80 -14.46 -1.61
N ARG A 51 7.53 -14.06 -0.58
CA ARG A 51 8.07 -14.99 0.44
C ARG A 51 6.97 -15.72 1.19
N MET A 52 5.86 -15.04 1.49
CA MET A 52 4.67 -15.61 2.13
C MET A 52 3.83 -16.46 1.17
N ARG A 53 4.18 -16.51 -0.12
CA ARG A 53 3.42 -17.17 -1.20
C ARG A 53 1.99 -16.62 -1.34
N ARG A 54 1.81 -15.34 -1.02
CA ARG A 54 0.56 -14.61 -1.27
C ARG A 54 0.51 -14.27 -2.74
N ARG A 55 -0.44 -14.84 -3.47
CA ARG A 55 -0.72 -14.46 -4.85
C ARG A 55 -1.56 -13.20 -4.81
N GLY A 56 -1.06 -12.11 -5.38
CA GLY A 56 -1.78 -10.86 -5.39
C GLY A 56 -1.12 -9.82 -6.28
N VAL A 57 -1.78 -8.67 -6.39
CA VAL A 57 -1.32 -7.55 -7.21
C VAL A 57 -1.40 -6.25 -6.44
N PHE A 58 -0.57 -5.28 -6.84
CA PHE A 58 -0.70 -3.91 -6.35
C PHE A 58 -1.58 -3.11 -7.29
N ASP A 59 -2.71 -2.62 -6.77
CA ASP A 59 -3.51 -1.58 -7.39
C ASP A 59 -2.90 -0.21 -7.05
N SER A 60 -2.37 0.48 -8.06
CA SER A 60 -1.70 1.77 -7.90
C SER A 60 -2.59 2.89 -8.42
N ARG A 61 -2.86 3.89 -7.58
CA ARG A 61 -3.67 5.05 -7.93
C ARG A 61 -2.90 6.33 -7.67
N GLU A 62 -2.99 7.26 -8.60
CA GLU A 62 -2.57 8.65 -8.41
C GLU A 62 -3.78 9.44 -7.91
N LEU A 63 -3.63 10.10 -6.77
CA LEU A 63 -4.70 10.88 -6.14
C LEU A 63 -4.20 12.28 -5.79
N PRO A 64 -5.06 13.32 -5.80
CA PRO A 64 -4.72 14.60 -5.19
C PRO A 64 -4.32 14.41 -3.73
N ALA A 65 -3.30 15.13 -3.24
CA ALA A 65 -2.74 15.00 -1.89
C ALA A 65 -3.77 15.24 -0.78
N GLY A 66 -4.77 16.07 -1.05
CA GLY A 66 -5.90 16.34 -0.15
C GLY A 66 -7.00 15.26 -0.14
N SER A 67 -6.88 14.21 -0.95
CA SER A 67 -7.88 13.14 -1.01
C SER A 67 -8.00 12.41 0.34
N PRO A 68 -9.19 11.91 0.71
CA PRO A 68 -9.35 11.10 1.91
C PRO A 68 -8.36 9.93 1.96
N ARG A 69 -7.84 9.63 3.16
CA ARG A 69 -7.03 8.43 3.40
C ARG A 69 -7.92 7.20 3.50
N THR A 70 -7.36 6.04 3.18
CA THR A 70 -8.03 4.75 3.34
C THR A 70 -7.99 4.27 4.79
N ASP A 71 -9.00 3.50 5.20
CA ASP A 71 -9.05 2.84 6.52
C ASP A 71 -8.28 1.50 6.54
N LEU A 72 -7.63 1.14 5.44
CA LEU A 72 -6.75 -0.05 5.38
C LEU A 72 -5.50 0.18 6.25
N PRO A 73 -4.95 -0.89 6.86
CA PRO A 73 -3.70 -0.76 7.59
C PRO A 73 -2.56 -0.39 6.64
N THR A 74 -1.60 0.37 7.14
CA THR A 74 -0.35 0.65 6.43
C THR A 74 0.50 -0.62 6.29
N TRP A 75 1.44 -0.64 5.34
CA TRP A 75 2.42 -1.71 5.23
C TRP A 75 3.14 -2.01 6.55
N ARG A 76 3.60 -0.97 7.26
CA ARG A 76 4.33 -1.13 8.53
C ARG A 76 3.47 -1.78 9.61
N GLU A 77 2.22 -1.36 9.72
CA GLU A 77 1.26 -1.99 10.65
C GLU A 77 1.04 -3.45 10.27
N TYR A 78 0.76 -3.74 9.00
CA TYR A 78 0.54 -5.11 8.53
C TYR A 78 1.75 -6.02 8.76
N ALA A 79 2.96 -5.53 8.49
CA ALA A 79 4.22 -6.25 8.71
C ALA A 79 4.47 -6.53 10.20
N ALA A 80 4.12 -5.59 11.09
CA ALA A 80 4.26 -5.77 12.54
C ALA A 80 3.42 -6.92 13.10
N TYR A 81 2.32 -7.29 12.44
CA TYR A 81 1.51 -8.46 12.79
C TYR A 81 1.99 -9.77 12.15
N GLY A 82 3.18 -9.78 11.55
CA GLY A 82 3.76 -10.94 10.89
C GLY A 82 2.98 -11.38 9.64
N GLY A 83 2.36 -10.42 8.94
CA GLY A 83 1.52 -10.69 7.77
C GLY A 83 0.23 -11.45 8.09
N ARG A 84 -0.20 -11.43 9.35
CA ARG A 84 -1.52 -11.90 9.78
C ARG A 84 -2.32 -10.70 10.25
N ARG A 85 -3.60 -10.61 9.90
CA ARG A 85 -4.43 -9.48 10.34
C ARG A 85 -4.46 -9.40 11.88
N PRO A 86 -4.41 -8.21 12.49
CA PRO A 86 -4.87 -8.06 13.87
C PRO A 86 -6.33 -8.51 13.94
N ARG A 87 -6.65 -9.32 14.95
CA ARG A 87 -8.01 -9.81 15.21
C ARG A 87 -8.91 -8.69 15.71
#